data_AF-A0A3B9DU74-F1
#
_entry.id   AF-A0A3B9DU74-F1
#
_cell.length_a   1.000
_cell.length_b   1.000
_cell.length_c   1.000
_cell.angle_alpha   90.00
_cell.angle_beta   90.00
_cell.angle_gamma   90.00
#
_symmetry.space_group_name_H-M   'P 1'
#
loop_
_entity.id
_entity.type
_entity.pdbx_description
1 polymer ?
#
loop_
_entity_poly.entity_id
_entity_poly.type
_entity_poly.pdbx_seq_one_letter_code
_entity_poly.pdbx_strand_id
1 'polypeptide(L)'
;FFANVNFQGVGEVGWGEEAAAQLEQDVRNGAAGLKIFKNLGLSARDTDGNRISVDDSRLDPIWAKAGELGIPVLIHSADPAEFWQPYDRFNERWLELTLRPQRIQPPGRSAPFEQIIGEQHNLFRSHPNTNFIAAHLGWLGHDLQRLGALLDEMPNVNVGLGAVIYELGRQPRFAREWLIEYQDRVLMGKDSYNQEEFHTYFRVFETADDYFDYYRRYHAFWQMYGLDLPDEVLRKIYYENALDLVPEIDRSLFP
;
A
#
# COMPACT_ATOMS: atom_id res chain seq x y z
N PHE A 1 -3.03 -8.57 -12.58
CA PHE A 1 -3.70 -7.96 -13.74
C PHE A 1 -3.57 -6.43 -13.63
N PHE A 2 -2.34 -5.92 -13.62
CA PHE A 2 -2.02 -4.49 -13.42
C PHE A 2 -0.84 -4.14 -14.34
N ALA A 3 -0.87 -2.96 -14.97
CA ALA A 3 0.23 -2.41 -15.74
C ALA A 3 1.32 -1.86 -14.82
N ASN A 4 2.51 -1.60 -15.37
CA ASN A 4 3.62 -0.95 -14.68
C ASN A 4 4.17 0.19 -15.53
N VAL A 5 4.74 1.20 -14.88
CA VAL A 5 5.41 2.31 -15.56
C VAL A 5 6.91 2.04 -15.64
N ASN A 6 7.51 2.22 -16.82
CA ASN A 6 8.96 2.30 -16.96
C ASN A 6 9.41 3.75 -16.79
N PHE A 7 10.08 4.08 -15.68
CA PHE A 7 10.56 5.44 -15.39
C PHE A 7 11.83 5.85 -16.17
N GLN A 8 12.35 5.02 -17.08
CA GLN A 8 13.42 5.44 -17.97
C GLN A 8 12.92 6.57 -18.89
N GLY A 9 13.70 7.64 -19.02
CA GLY A 9 13.37 8.80 -19.85
C GLY A 9 12.61 9.91 -19.12
N VAL A 10 12.27 9.77 -17.83
CA VAL A 10 11.74 10.90 -17.04
C VAL A 10 12.74 12.05 -17.12
N GLY A 11 12.29 13.22 -17.60
CA GLY A 11 13.14 14.37 -17.93
C GLY A 11 13.19 14.69 -19.43
N GLU A 12 12.87 13.73 -20.29
CA GLU A 12 12.70 13.97 -21.72
C GLU A 12 11.38 14.71 -22.01
N VAL A 13 11.38 15.54 -23.05
CA VAL A 13 10.20 16.31 -23.47
C VAL A 13 9.11 15.35 -23.95
N GLY A 14 7.93 15.43 -23.35
CA GLY A 14 6.76 14.62 -23.74
C GLY A 14 6.71 13.22 -23.09
N TRP A 15 7.68 12.86 -22.25
CA TRP A 15 7.74 11.52 -21.64
C TRP A 15 6.45 11.15 -20.88
N GLY A 16 5.87 12.07 -20.12
CA GLY A 16 4.65 11.81 -19.35
C GLY A 16 3.46 11.44 -20.24
N GLU A 17 3.36 12.10 -21.39
CA GLU A 17 2.26 11.93 -22.35
C GLU A 17 2.38 10.58 -23.05
N GLU A 18 3.61 10.19 -23.38
CA GLU A 18 3.93 8.88 -23.94
C GLU A 18 3.64 7.76 -22.92
N ALA A 19 4.03 7.94 -21.65
CA ALA A 19 3.75 6.98 -20.59
C ALA A 19 2.24 6.82 -20.34
N ALA A 20 1.48 7.92 -20.39
CA ALA A 20 0.03 7.89 -20.29
C ALA A 20 -0.62 7.18 -21.49
N ALA A 21 -0.15 7.44 -22.71
CA ALA A 21 -0.63 6.75 -23.91
C ALA A 21 -0.34 5.24 -23.86
N GLN A 22 0.83 4.86 -23.32
CA GLN A 22 1.17 3.46 -23.09
C GLN A 22 0.23 2.82 -22.06
N LEU A 23 -0.08 3.49 -20.95
CA LEU A 23 -1.04 2.99 -19.95
C LEU A 23 -2.42 2.74 -20.59
N GLU A 24 -2.90 3.65 -21.42
CA GLU A 24 -4.16 3.46 -22.15
C GLU A 24 -4.12 2.22 -23.04
N GLN A 25 -3.00 1.98 -23.72
CA GLN A 25 -2.82 0.78 -24.52
C GLN A 25 -2.76 -0.49 -23.67
N ASP A 26 -2.13 -0.44 -22.49
CA ASP A 26 -2.09 -1.56 -21.56
C ASP A 26 -3.49 -1.92 -21.05
N VAL A 27 -4.33 -0.93 -20.74
CA VAL A 27 -5.73 -1.15 -20.34
C VAL A 27 -6.54 -1.77 -21.48
N ARG A 28 -6.38 -1.30 -22.72
CA ARG A 28 -6.99 -1.93 -23.91
C ARG A 28 -6.55 -3.39 -24.10
N ASN A 29 -5.35 -3.73 -23.62
CA ASN A 29 -4.81 -5.09 -23.64
C ASN A 29 -5.18 -5.91 -22.39
N GLY A 30 -6.00 -5.37 -21.49
CA GLY A 30 -6.49 -6.04 -20.29
C GLY A 30 -5.74 -5.69 -19.00
N ALA A 31 -5.08 -4.55 -18.88
CA ALA A 31 -4.69 -4.08 -17.54
C ALA A 31 -5.93 -3.53 -16.80
N ALA A 32 -6.15 -3.95 -15.55
CA ALA A 32 -7.28 -3.48 -14.72
C ALA A 32 -6.85 -2.49 -13.64
N GLY A 33 -5.67 -1.91 -13.77
CA GLY A 33 -5.04 -1.10 -12.73
C GLY A 33 -3.59 -0.82 -13.02
N LEU A 34 -3.03 0.13 -12.29
CA LEU A 34 -1.62 0.52 -12.38
C LEU A 34 -0.89 0.20 -11.09
N LYS A 35 0.21 -0.56 -11.17
CA LYS A 35 1.06 -0.88 -10.03
C LYS A 35 2.33 -0.07 -10.08
N ILE A 36 2.57 0.68 -9.01
CA ILE A 36 3.81 1.42 -8.78
C ILE A 36 4.58 0.74 -7.64
N PHE A 37 5.85 0.46 -7.90
CA PHE A 37 6.77 -0.13 -6.93
C PHE A 37 7.58 0.95 -6.22
N LYS A 38 8.16 0.58 -5.08
CA LYS A 38 8.95 1.48 -4.22
C LYS A 38 10.21 2.05 -4.84
N ASN A 39 10.62 1.60 -6.03
CA ASN A 39 11.72 2.24 -6.72
C ASN A 39 11.39 3.71 -7.03
N LEU A 40 10.13 4.04 -7.33
CA LEU A 40 9.69 5.44 -7.35
C LEU A 40 9.81 6.04 -5.95
N GLY A 41 10.48 7.18 -5.83
CA GLY A 41 10.75 7.81 -4.54
C GLY A 41 11.99 7.27 -3.79
N LEU A 42 12.54 6.11 -4.16
CA LEU A 42 13.78 5.56 -3.56
C LEU A 42 14.97 5.56 -4.51
N SER A 43 14.85 4.87 -5.65
CA SER A 43 16.01 4.51 -6.50
C SER A 43 15.84 4.86 -7.96
N ALA A 44 14.63 5.13 -8.43
CA ALA A 44 14.38 5.60 -9.79
C ALA A 44 15.01 6.98 -9.97
N ARG A 45 15.69 7.17 -11.10
CA ARG A 45 16.40 8.40 -11.43
C ARG A 45 15.95 8.92 -12.78
N ASP A 46 15.88 10.25 -12.88
CA ASP A 46 15.62 10.94 -14.14
C ASP A 46 16.86 10.97 -15.02
N THR A 47 16.74 11.55 -16.21
CA THR A 47 17.84 11.67 -17.19
C THR A 47 19.06 12.43 -16.66
N ASP A 48 18.89 13.26 -15.64
CA ASP A 48 19.96 14.03 -15.01
C ASP A 48 20.58 13.28 -13.80
N GLY A 49 20.09 12.07 -13.50
CA GLY A 49 20.55 11.26 -12.37
C GLY A 49 19.93 11.65 -11.03
N ASN A 50 18.97 12.57 -11.01
CA ASN A 50 18.27 12.98 -9.80
C ASN A 50 17.22 11.94 -9.41
N ARG A 51 16.99 11.77 -8.11
CA ARG A 51 15.91 10.90 -7.61
C ARG A 51 14.57 11.47 -8.05
N ILE A 52 13.73 10.63 -8.65
CA ILE A 52 12.35 10.98 -9.00
C ILE A 52 11.50 10.93 -7.73
N SER A 53 10.88 12.05 -7.34
CA SER A 53 9.95 12.10 -6.21
C SER A 53 8.64 11.38 -6.53
N VAL A 54 7.90 10.95 -5.51
CA VAL A 54 6.62 10.25 -5.74
C VAL A 54 5.58 11.20 -6.37
N ASP A 55 5.63 12.49 -6.01
CA ASP A 55 4.79 13.58 -6.52
C ASP A 55 5.47 14.41 -7.63
N ASP A 56 6.42 13.83 -8.35
CA ASP A 56 7.06 14.51 -9.48
C ASP A 56 6.02 14.84 -10.55
N SER A 57 5.84 16.14 -10.86
CA SER A 57 4.78 16.60 -11.77
C SER A 57 4.91 16.08 -13.20
N ARG A 58 6.10 15.59 -13.59
CA ARG A 58 6.30 14.92 -14.89
C ARG A 58 5.54 13.59 -14.97
N LEU A 59 5.07 13.05 -13.84
CA LEU A 59 4.29 11.82 -13.75
C LEU A 59 2.77 12.06 -13.77
N ASP A 60 2.31 13.30 -13.52
CA ASP A 60 0.89 13.70 -13.47
C ASP A 60 0.03 13.15 -14.63
N PRO A 61 0.51 13.14 -15.88
CA PRO A 61 -0.26 12.62 -17.00
C PRO A 61 -0.68 11.15 -16.83
N ILE A 62 0.14 10.34 -16.17
CA ILE A 62 -0.12 8.92 -15.92
C ILE A 62 -1.26 8.78 -14.91
N TRP A 63 -1.24 9.57 -13.84
CA TRP A 63 -2.23 9.52 -12.77
C TRP A 63 -3.58 10.07 -13.25
N ALA A 64 -3.56 11.16 -14.01
CA ALA A 64 -4.75 11.69 -14.66
C ALA A 64 -5.36 10.67 -15.63
N LYS A 65 -4.53 10.02 -16.46
CA LYS A 65 -5.00 8.96 -17.37
C LYS A 65 -5.61 7.78 -16.63
N ALA A 66 -5.04 7.35 -15.51
CA ALA A 66 -5.63 6.28 -14.70
C ALA A 66 -7.04 6.66 -14.20
N GLY A 67 -7.23 7.91 -13.76
CA GLY A 67 -8.55 8.44 -13.38
C GLY A 67 -9.53 8.51 -14.54
N GLU A 68 -9.11 8.99 -15.71
CA GLU A 68 -9.93 9.00 -16.93
C GLU A 68 -10.39 7.61 -17.37
N LEU A 69 -9.52 6.61 -17.22
CA LEU A 69 -9.80 5.21 -17.56
C LEU A 69 -10.61 4.49 -16.48
N GLY A 70 -10.80 5.09 -15.31
CA GLY A 70 -11.54 4.50 -14.20
C GLY A 70 -10.81 3.32 -13.52
N ILE A 71 -9.49 3.22 -13.68
CA ILE A 71 -8.67 2.16 -13.08
C ILE A 71 -7.92 2.66 -11.84
N PRO A 72 -7.69 1.82 -10.80
CA PRO A 72 -7.00 2.25 -9.60
C PRO A 72 -5.48 2.18 -9.75
N VAL A 73 -4.79 3.01 -8.96
CA VAL A 73 -3.33 3.01 -8.83
C VAL A 73 -2.91 2.42 -7.49
N LEU A 74 -2.41 1.18 -7.49
CA LEU A 74 -1.79 0.56 -6.33
C LEU A 74 -0.34 1.02 -6.21
N ILE A 75 -0.03 1.80 -5.17
CA ILE A 75 1.30 2.38 -4.97
C ILE A 75 1.97 1.87 -3.71
N HIS A 76 3.21 1.42 -3.85
CA HIS A 76 4.10 1.10 -2.74
C HIS A 76 5.16 2.20 -2.68
N SER A 77 5.07 3.10 -1.69
CA SER A 77 6.11 4.09 -1.41
C SER A 77 6.79 3.76 -0.09
N ALA A 78 8.12 3.94 -0.03
CA ALA A 78 8.95 3.60 1.13
C ALA A 78 8.88 2.12 1.54
N ASP A 79 9.17 1.85 2.81
CA ASP A 79 9.22 0.58 3.54
C ASP A 79 8.86 0.93 5.02
N PRO A 80 8.80 0.00 6.00
CA PRO A 80 8.53 0.36 7.40
C PRO A 80 9.42 1.51 7.91
N ALA A 81 8.84 2.45 8.64
CA ALA A 81 9.54 3.66 9.13
C ALA A 81 10.78 3.32 9.95
N GLU A 82 10.76 2.19 10.66
CA GLU A 82 11.87 1.72 11.48
C GLU A 82 13.14 1.42 10.66
N PHE A 83 13.05 1.26 9.34
CA PHE A 83 14.23 1.05 8.49
C PHE A 83 15.09 2.31 8.39
N TRP A 84 14.52 3.50 8.64
CA TRP A 84 15.20 4.79 8.73
C TRP A 84 15.59 5.17 10.16
N GLN A 85 15.14 4.41 11.16
CA GLN A 85 15.47 4.67 12.57
C GLN A 85 16.84 4.08 12.93
N PRO A 86 17.48 4.53 14.04
CA PRO A 86 18.71 3.92 14.54
C PRO A 86 18.58 2.40 14.65
N TYR A 87 19.59 1.67 14.18
CA TYR A 87 19.65 0.22 14.34
C TYR A 87 20.18 -0.12 15.74
N ASP A 88 19.27 -0.14 16.72
CA ASP A 88 19.57 -0.45 18.12
C ASP A 88 18.45 -1.27 18.77
N ARG A 89 18.57 -1.53 20.08
CA ARG A 89 17.60 -2.34 20.85
C ARG A 89 16.21 -1.70 21.02
N PHE A 90 16.05 -0.43 20.64
CA PHE A 90 14.78 0.30 20.71
C PHE A 90 14.05 0.31 19.37
N ASN A 91 14.71 -0.12 18.29
CA ASN A 91 14.10 -0.29 16.98
C ASN A 91 13.20 -1.53 16.97
N GLU A 92 11.90 -1.36 16.68
CA GLU A 92 10.94 -2.48 16.65
C GLU A 92 11.28 -3.52 15.58
N ARG A 93 11.94 -3.11 14.49
CA ARG A 93 12.42 -4.01 13.44
C ARG A 93 13.84 -4.51 13.67
N TRP A 94 14.41 -4.36 14.87
CA TRP A 94 15.78 -4.77 15.16
C TRP A 94 16.09 -6.19 14.66
N LEU A 95 15.25 -7.19 14.99
CA LEU A 95 15.47 -8.57 14.56
C LEU A 95 15.44 -8.73 13.04
N GLU A 96 14.49 -8.06 12.37
CA GLU A 96 14.40 -8.06 10.91
C GLU A 96 15.65 -7.46 10.28
N LEU A 97 16.11 -6.31 10.79
CA LEU A 97 17.28 -5.61 10.30
C LEU A 97 18.58 -6.38 10.61
N THR A 98 18.65 -7.14 11.72
CA THR A 98 19.74 -8.08 12.00
C THR A 98 19.79 -9.19 10.94
N LEU A 99 18.64 -9.77 10.61
CA LEU A 99 18.54 -10.88 9.65
C LEU A 99 18.63 -10.42 8.19
N ARG A 100 18.29 -9.15 7.91
CA ARG A 100 18.22 -8.54 6.57
C ARG A 100 18.84 -7.13 6.59
N PRO A 101 20.16 -7.01 6.84
CA PRO A 101 20.83 -5.71 7.01
C PRO A 101 20.77 -4.81 5.78
N GLN A 102 20.55 -5.35 4.59
CA GLN A 102 20.35 -4.58 3.36
C GLN A 102 19.11 -3.68 3.38
N ARG A 103 18.13 -3.96 4.26
CA ARG A 103 16.91 -3.17 4.44
C ARG A 103 17.14 -1.87 5.20
N ILE A 104 18.25 -1.76 5.94
CA ILE A 104 18.60 -0.54 6.68
C ILE A 104 18.76 0.63 5.70
N GLN A 105 18.12 1.75 6.02
CA GLN A 105 18.19 3.02 5.32
C GLN A 105 19.02 4.02 6.16
N PRO A 106 20.37 3.96 6.09
CA PRO A 106 21.20 4.89 6.82
C PRO A 106 21.00 6.33 6.32
N PRO A 107 21.22 7.35 7.19
CA PRO A 107 21.13 8.75 6.80
C PRO A 107 21.92 9.05 5.52
N GLY A 108 21.27 9.70 4.56
CA GLY A 108 21.86 10.09 3.27
C GLY A 108 21.86 9.02 2.18
N ARG A 109 21.45 7.77 2.46
CA ARG A 109 21.31 6.73 1.41
C ARG A 109 20.09 6.95 0.52
N SER A 110 18.98 7.37 1.11
CA SER A 110 17.71 7.62 0.46
C SER A 110 17.05 8.85 1.09
N ALA A 111 15.98 9.35 0.45
CA ALA A 111 15.15 10.38 1.07
C ALA A 111 14.58 9.88 2.42
N PRO A 112 14.38 10.77 3.42
CA PRO A 112 13.77 10.40 4.68
C PRO A 112 12.36 9.81 4.50
N PHE A 113 11.96 8.91 5.40
CA PHE A 113 10.62 8.29 5.37
C PHE A 113 9.49 9.33 5.26
N GLU A 114 9.47 10.34 6.13
CA GLU A 114 8.42 11.38 6.12
C GLU A 114 8.41 12.20 4.83
N GLN A 115 9.56 12.34 4.15
CA GLN A 115 9.59 12.98 2.84
C GLN A 115 8.88 12.10 1.80
N ILE A 116 9.22 10.82 1.71
CA ILE A 116 8.66 9.90 0.70
C ILE A 116 7.15 9.69 0.91
N ILE A 117 6.73 9.52 2.16
CA ILE A 117 5.30 9.37 2.51
C ILE A 117 4.56 10.69 2.30
N GLY A 118 5.18 11.84 2.61
CA GLY A 118 4.63 13.15 2.28
C GLY A 118 4.40 13.35 0.78
N GLU A 119 5.38 12.98 -0.05
CA GLU A 119 5.25 13.00 -1.52
C GLU A 119 4.08 12.11 -1.98
N GLN A 120 3.92 10.91 -1.41
CA GLN A 120 2.76 10.06 -1.72
C GLN A 120 1.43 10.75 -1.38
N HIS A 121 1.32 11.39 -0.21
CA HIS A 121 0.09 12.10 0.16
C HIS A 121 -0.17 13.33 -0.73
N ASN A 122 0.86 14.06 -1.15
CA ASN A 122 0.72 15.15 -2.10
C ASN A 122 0.17 14.67 -3.44
N LEU A 123 0.71 13.55 -3.95
CA LEU A 123 0.22 12.90 -5.16
C LEU A 123 -1.29 12.61 -5.06
N PHE A 124 -1.74 12.02 -3.95
CA PHE A 124 -3.15 11.70 -3.72
C PHE A 124 -4.05 12.94 -3.73
N ARG A 125 -3.64 14.01 -3.04
CA ARG A 125 -4.37 15.29 -3.00
C ARG A 125 -4.47 15.95 -4.37
N SER A 126 -3.42 15.87 -5.17
CA SER A 126 -3.37 16.50 -6.50
C SER A 126 -4.22 15.78 -7.55
N HIS A 127 -4.66 14.54 -7.28
CA HIS A 127 -5.43 13.71 -8.23
C HIS A 127 -6.73 13.17 -7.61
N PRO A 128 -7.67 14.03 -7.20
CA PRO A 128 -8.89 13.62 -6.49
C PRO A 128 -9.84 12.76 -7.34
N ASN A 129 -9.68 12.76 -8.66
CA ASN A 129 -10.48 11.94 -9.58
C ASN A 129 -9.85 10.55 -9.87
N THR A 130 -8.69 10.26 -9.28
CA THR A 130 -7.99 8.98 -9.44
C THR A 130 -8.01 8.24 -8.13
N ASN A 131 -8.49 6.99 -8.17
CA ASN A 131 -8.48 6.12 -7.01
C ASN A 131 -7.08 5.54 -6.78
N PHE A 132 -6.56 5.71 -5.58
CA PHE A 132 -5.29 5.12 -5.15
C PHE A 132 -5.54 3.99 -4.18
N ILE A 133 -4.61 3.03 -4.16
CA ILE A 133 -4.49 2.02 -3.10
C ILE A 133 -3.09 2.19 -2.51
N ALA A 134 -3.00 2.78 -1.31
CA ALA A 134 -1.77 2.84 -0.55
C ALA A 134 -1.45 1.45 0.00
N ALA A 135 -0.40 0.82 -0.53
CA ALA A 135 0.02 -0.51 -0.09
C ALA A 135 0.41 -0.47 1.40
N HIS A 136 0.25 -1.61 2.08
CA HIS A 136 0.76 -1.81 3.44
C HIS A 136 0.17 -0.83 4.47
N LEU A 137 -1.13 -0.51 4.38
CA LEU A 137 -1.79 0.52 5.20
C LEU A 137 -1.08 1.90 5.13
N GLY A 138 -0.47 2.23 3.99
CA GLY A 138 0.35 3.45 3.84
C GLY A 138 1.57 3.49 4.77
N TRP A 139 2.00 2.33 5.28
CA TRP A 139 2.98 2.20 6.36
C TRP A 139 2.58 2.89 7.69
N LEU A 140 1.29 3.13 7.89
CA LEU A 140 0.71 3.74 9.09
C LEU A 140 -0.14 2.76 9.92
N GLY A 141 0.04 1.44 9.73
CA GLY A 141 -0.68 0.43 10.53
C GLY A 141 -0.43 0.54 12.04
N HIS A 142 0.74 1.03 12.46
CA HIS A 142 1.07 1.29 13.86
C HIS A 142 0.38 2.56 14.43
N ASP A 143 -0.14 3.43 13.56
CA ASP A 143 -0.80 4.70 13.89
C ASP A 143 -2.09 4.84 13.08
N LEU A 144 -3.07 4.00 13.40
CA LEU A 144 -4.37 3.98 12.72
C LEU A 144 -5.15 5.30 12.89
N GLN A 145 -4.87 6.08 13.94
CA GLN A 145 -5.48 7.39 14.13
C GLN A 145 -5.01 8.36 13.04
N ARG A 146 -3.70 8.44 12.78
CA ARG A 146 -3.15 9.23 11.67
C ARG A 146 -3.66 8.72 10.33
N LEU A 147 -3.74 7.40 10.14
CA LEU A 147 -4.24 6.81 8.90
C LEU A 147 -5.71 7.17 8.67
N GLY A 148 -6.58 7.05 9.67
CA GLY A 148 -7.99 7.42 9.58
C GLY A 148 -8.19 8.87 9.14
N ALA A 149 -7.50 9.81 9.79
CA ALA A 149 -7.56 11.23 9.43
C ALA A 149 -7.15 11.51 7.97
N LEU A 150 -6.19 10.75 7.43
CA LEU A 150 -5.80 10.86 6.02
C LEU A 150 -6.86 10.31 5.06
N LEU A 151 -7.57 9.23 5.45
CA LEU A 151 -8.66 8.66 4.65
C LEU A 151 -9.89 9.57 4.62
N ASP A 152 -10.13 10.32 5.70
CA ASP A 152 -11.17 11.36 5.77
C ASP A 152 -10.82 12.57 4.90
N GLU A 153 -9.55 12.99 4.91
CA GLU A 153 -9.05 14.10 4.10
C GLU A 153 -9.08 13.77 2.60
N MET A 154 -8.70 12.53 2.24
CA MET A 154 -8.50 12.12 0.85
C MET A 154 -9.47 10.99 0.46
N PRO A 155 -10.71 11.30 0.01
CA PRO A 155 -11.75 10.31 -0.28
C PRO A 155 -11.43 9.34 -1.44
N ASN A 156 -10.39 9.65 -2.23
CA ASN A 156 -9.89 8.82 -3.33
C ASN A 156 -8.84 7.78 -2.92
N VAL A 157 -8.49 7.68 -1.63
CA VAL A 157 -7.41 6.79 -1.14
C VAL A 157 -7.94 5.52 -0.47
N ASN A 158 -7.57 4.35 -0.95
CA ASN A 158 -7.85 3.09 -0.28
C ASN A 158 -6.54 2.52 0.27
N VAL A 159 -6.61 1.51 1.12
CA VAL A 159 -5.42 0.87 1.69
C VAL A 159 -5.41 -0.64 1.48
N GLY A 160 -4.23 -1.19 1.18
CA GLY A 160 -4.02 -2.62 1.05
C GLY A 160 -3.39 -3.24 2.29
N LEU A 161 -3.87 -4.41 2.70
CA LEU A 161 -3.42 -5.13 3.92
C LEU A 161 -2.15 -5.98 3.73
N GLY A 162 -1.61 -6.02 2.51
CA GLY A 162 -0.46 -6.84 2.15
C GLY A 162 0.69 -6.72 3.15
N ALA A 163 1.21 -7.86 3.62
CA ALA A 163 2.38 -7.94 4.48
C ALA A 163 2.30 -7.26 5.87
N VAL A 164 1.19 -6.63 6.25
CA VAL A 164 1.08 -5.82 7.50
C VAL A 164 -0.02 -6.27 8.46
N ILE A 165 -0.58 -7.47 8.29
CA ILE A 165 -1.64 -7.98 9.18
C ILE A 165 -1.25 -7.93 10.68
N TYR A 166 0.04 -8.05 10.97
CA TYR A 166 0.58 -7.95 12.33
C TYR A 166 0.40 -6.57 12.98
N GLU A 167 0.20 -5.50 12.20
CA GLU A 167 -0.10 -4.17 12.73
C GLU A 167 -1.52 -4.10 13.28
N LEU A 168 -2.48 -4.77 12.64
CA LEU A 168 -3.86 -4.81 13.11
C LEU A 168 -4.00 -5.76 14.29
N GLY A 169 -3.43 -6.96 14.16
CA GLY A 169 -3.56 -7.98 15.19
C GLY A 169 -2.81 -7.68 16.48
N ARG A 170 -2.02 -6.62 16.58
CA ARG A 170 -1.36 -6.21 17.84
C ARG A 170 -2.20 -5.25 18.71
N GLN A 171 -3.26 -4.70 18.14
CA GLN A 171 -4.06 -3.61 18.73
C GLN A 171 -5.57 -3.89 18.58
N PRO A 172 -6.07 -5.04 19.04
CA PRO A 172 -7.33 -5.61 18.57
C PRO A 172 -8.56 -4.70 18.75
N ARG A 173 -8.66 -4.00 19.89
CA ARG A 173 -9.81 -3.13 20.17
C ARG A 173 -9.91 -1.97 19.20
N PHE A 174 -8.81 -1.23 19.04
CA PHE A 174 -8.79 -0.06 18.17
C PHE A 174 -8.78 -0.45 16.69
N ALA A 175 -8.05 -1.51 16.30
CA ALA A 175 -8.09 -2.03 14.93
C ALA A 175 -9.50 -2.47 14.53
N ARG A 176 -10.25 -3.11 15.44
CA ARG A 176 -11.65 -3.49 15.20
C ARG A 176 -12.53 -2.26 14.95
N GLU A 177 -12.47 -1.28 15.84
CA GLU A 177 -13.23 -0.02 15.71
C GLU A 177 -12.90 0.68 14.39
N TRP A 178 -11.60 0.81 14.08
CA TRP A 178 -11.10 1.44 12.87
C TRP A 178 -11.53 0.70 11.59
N LEU A 179 -11.45 -0.64 11.56
CA LEU A 179 -11.87 -1.42 10.40
C LEU A 179 -13.39 -1.35 10.18
N ILE A 180 -14.19 -1.21 11.24
CA ILE A 180 -15.64 -1.00 11.10
C ILE A 180 -15.91 0.41 10.54
N GLU A 181 -15.23 1.43 11.02
CA GLU A 181 -15.40 2.81 10.58
C GLU A 181 -14.96 3.00 9.12
N TYR A 182 -13.79 2.50 8.75
CA TYR A 182 -13.18 2.66 7.43
C TYR A 182 -13.36 1.43 6.52
N GLN A 183 -14.36 0.58 6.80
CA GLN A 183 -14.58 -0.70 6.12
C GLN A 183 -14.63 -0.61 4.59
N ASP A 184 -15.12 0.50 4.02
CA ASP A 184 -15.25 0.73 2.58
C ASP A 184 -13.93 1.13 1.90
N ARG A 185 -12.84 1.26 2.65
CA ARG A 185 -11.54 1.79 2.17
C ARG A 185 -10.39 0.80 2.31
N VAL A 186 -10.67 -0.43 2.75
CA VAL A 186 -9.65 -1.43 3.12
C VAL A 186 -9.76 -2.67 2.23
N LEU A 187 -8.67 -3.04 1.57
CA LEU A 187 -8.62 -4.18 0.66
C LEU A 187 -7.73 -5.29 1.20
N MET A 188 -8.25 -6.52 1.16
CA MET A 188 -7.46 -7.72 1.41
C MET A 188 -6.28 -7.80 0.43
N GLY A 189 -5.13 -8.21 0.96
CA GLY A 189 -3.93 -8.46 0.17
C GLY A 189 -2.87 -9.12 1.04
N LYS A 190 -1.95 -9.87 0.41
CA LYS A 190 -0.93 -10.65 1.14
C LYS A 190 0.51 -10.42 0.67
N ASP A 191 0.70 -9.69 -0.45
CA ASP A 191 2.01 -9.35 -1.03
C ASP A 191 2.87 -10.54 -1.52
N SER A 192 2.30 -11.74 -1.48
CA SER A 192 2.88 -12.99 -1.98
C SER A 192 1.77 -14.04 -2.08
N TYR A 193 2.00 -15.18 -2.72
CA TYR A 193 1.02 -16.28 -2.70
C TYR A 193 1.54 -17.43 -1.84
N ASN A 194 0.85 -17.69 -0.73
CA ASN A 194 0.97 -18.91 0.06
C ASN A 194 -0.37 -19.13 0.76
N GLN A 195 -1.09 -20.19 0.38
CA GLN A 195 -2.45 -20.45 0.84
C GLN A 195 -2.54 -20.54 2.37
N GLU A 196 -1.62 -21.25 3.01
CA GLU A 196 -1.63 -21.46 4.46
C GLU A 196 -1.48 -20.17 5.27
N GLU A 197 -0.82 -19.16 4.69
CA GLU A 197 -0.62 -17.87 5.37
C GLU A 197 -1.92 -17.05 5.43
N PHE A 198 -2.92 -17.33 4.58
CA PHE A 198 -4.23 -16.68 4.67
C PHE A 198 -5.02 -17.10 5.91
N HIS A 199 -4.76 -18.29 6.47
CA HIS A 199 -5.39 -18.73 7.72
C HIS A 199 -5.11 -17.76 8.86
N THR A 200 -3.93 -17.13 8.90
CA THR A 200 -3.63 -16.07 9.89
C THR A 200 -4.47 -14.81 9.66
N TYR A 201 -4.72 -14.41 8.41
CA TYR A 201 -5.56 -13.24 8.13
C TYR A 201 -7.01 -13.52 8.56
N PHE A 202 -7.57 -14.66 8.18
CA PHE A 202 -8.91 -15.10 8.60
C PHE A 202 -9.00 -15.17 10.12
N ARG A 203 -8.02 -15.78 10.79
CA ARG A 203 -8.00 -15.85 12.25
C ARG A 203 -7.97 -14.48 12.93
N VAL A 204 -7.15 -13.55 12.43
CA VAL A 204 -7.15 -12.17 12.95
C VAL A 204 -8.53 -11.53 12.76
N PHE A 205 -9.15 -11.66 11.59
CA PHE A 205 -10.39 -10.94 11.29
C PHE A 205 -11.65 -11.56 11.91
N GLU A 206 -11.76 -12.89 11.91
CA GLU A 206 -13.01 -13.61 12.17
C GLU A 206 -13.15 -14.09 13.62
N THR A 207 -12.06 -14.19 14.38
CA THR A 207 -12.10 -14.78 15.73
C THR A 207 -12.07 -13.73 16.82
N ALA A 208 -12.53 -14.11 18.01
CA ALA A 208 -12.33 -13.37 19.26
C ALA A 208 -11.13 -13.91 20.07
N ASP A 209 -10.14 -14.50 19.41
CA ASP A 209 -9.00 -15.14 20.09
C ASP A 209 -8.18 -14.15 20.92
N ASP A 210 -7.94 -14.50 22.18
CA ASP A 210 -7.15 -13.68 23.11
C ASP A 210 -5.68 -13.56 22.69
N TYR A 211 -5.07 -14.59 22.10
CA TYR A 211 -3.75 -14.49 21.47
C TYR A 211 -3.35 -15.74 20.68
N PHE A 212 -2.48 -15.56 19.68
CA PHE A 212 -1.80 -16.63 18.95
C PHE A 212 -0.51 -16.16 18.26
N ASP A 213 0.35 -17.13 17.92
CA ASP A 213 1.65 -16.84 17.28
C ASP A 213 1.50 -16.33 15.84
N TYR A 214 2.31 -15.33 15.48
CA TYR A 214 2.47 -14.91 14.09
C TYR A 214 3.45 -15.82 13.35
N TYR A 215 3.09 -16.22 12.13
CA TYR A 215 3.92 -17.15 11.34
C TYR A 215 5.24 -16.52 10.85
N ARG A 216 5.31 -15.19 10.65
CA ARG A 216 6.54 -14.46 10.29
C ARG A 216 7.23 -13.87 11.52
N ARG A 217 7.98 -14.73 12.22
CA ARG A 217 8.63 -14.43 13.52
C ARG A 217 9.60 -13.24 13.56
N TYR A 218 10.05 -12.74 12.41
CA TYR A 218 10.97 -11.60 12.37
C TYR A 218 10.30 -10.29 11.96
N HIS A 219 9.11 -10.32 11.36
CA HIS A 219 8.33 -9.10 11.11
C HIS A 219 7.66 -8.63 12.41
N ALA A 220 7.14 -9.57 13.20
CA ALA A 220 6.57 -9.31 14.52
C ALA A 220 6.95 -10.45 15.47
N PHE A 221 7.25 -10.09 16.72
CA PHE A 221 7.59 -11.02 17.80
C PHE A 221 6.56 -10.97 18.95
N TRP A 222 5.52 -10.15 18.81
CA TRP A 222 4.37 -10.14 19.70
C TRP A 222 3.30 -11.13 19.25
N GLN A 223 2.39 -11.41 20.18
CA GLN A 223 1.21 -12.20 19.90
C GLN A 223 0.21 -11.43 19.05
N MET A 224 -0.53 -12.17 18.23
CA MET A 224 -1.65 -11.69 17.42
C MET A 224 -2.95 -11.94 18.15
N TYR A 225 -3.91 -11.04 17.98
CA TYR A 225 -5.22 -11.09 18.62
C TYR A 225 -6.31 -11.13 17.56
N GLY A 226 -7.41 -11.80 17.86
CA GLY A 226 -8.63 -11.79 17.04
C GLY A 226 -9.38 -10.46 17.17
N LEU A 227 -10.01 -10.02 16.09
CA LEU A 227 -10.74 -8.75 16.00
C LEU A 227 -12.26 -8.94 16.08
N ASP A 228 -12.79 -10.15 15.89
CA ASP A 228 -14.23 -10.45 15.89
C ASP A 228 -15.04 -9.44 15.06
N LEU A 229 -14.65 -9.32 13.78
CA LEU A 229 -15.29 -8.40 12.85
C LEU A 229 -16.65 -8.93 12.40
N PRO A 230 -17.67 -8.06 12.26
CA PRO A 230 -18.96 -8.45 11.69
C PRO A 230 -18.85 -8.96 10.24
N ASP A 231 -19.70 -9.90 9.86
CA ASP A 231 -19.75 -10.47 8.50
C ASP A 231 -19.83 -9.42 7.38
N GLU A 232 -20.55 -8.33 7.60
CA GLU A 232 -20.65 -7.23 6.62
C GLU A 232 -19.31 -6.54 6.36
N VAL A 233 -18.48 -6.38 7.40
CA VAL A 233 -17.15 -5.80 7.30
C VAL A 233 -16.19 -6.80 6.63
N LEU A 234 -16.31 -8.08 6.98
CA LEU A 234 -15.51 -9.15 6.38
C LEU A 234 -15.72 -9.23 4.86
N ARG A 235 -16.97 -9.21 4.36
CA ARG A 235 -17.23 -9.24 2.90
C ARG A 235 -16.60 -8.06 2.17
N LYS A 236 -16.71 -6.86 2.71
CA LYS A 236 -16.09 -5.65 2.14
C LYS A 236 -14.58 -5.77 2.01
N ILE A 237 -13.92 -6.15 3.10
CA ILE A 237 -12.46 -6.33 3.13
C ILE A 237 -12.04 -7.45 2.17
N TYR A 238 -12.76 -8.57 2.16
CA TYR A 238 -12.38 -9.76 1.40
C TYR A 238 -12.56 -9.59 -0.09
N TYR A 239 -13.63 -8.92 -0.55
CA TYR A 239 -13.87 -8.81 -1.97
C TYR A 239 -14.69 -7.60 -2.43
N GLU A 240 -15.72 -7.13 -1.71
CA GLU A 240 -16.63 -6.12 -2.28
C GLU A 240 -15.88 -4.82 -2.64
N ASN A 241 -14.97 -4.36 -1.78
CA ASN A 241 -14.15 -3.18 -2.06
C ASN A 241 -13.26 -3.36 -3.30
N ALA A 242 -12.73 -4.57 -3.51
CA ALA A 242 -11.92 -4.85 -4.69
C ALA A 242 -12.78 -4.89 -5.97
N LEU A 243 -13.99 -5.45 -5.90
CA LEU A 243 -14.94 -5.50 -7.01
C LEU A 243 -15.44 -4.11 -7.42
N ASP A 244 -15.60 -3.21 -6.46
CA ASP A 244 -16.03 -1.84 -6.73
C ASP A 244 -14.91 -0.98 -7.29
N LEU A 245 -13.67 -1.23 -6.85
CA LEU A 245 -12.51 -0.45 -7.25
C LEU A 245 -11.87 -0.92 -8.56
N VAL A 246 -12.04 -2.19 -8.93
CA VAL A 246 -11.44 -2.82 -10.12
C VAL A 246 -12.56 -3.39 -11.00
N PRO A 247 -13.11 -2.61 -11.95
CA PRO A 247 -14.29 -2.98 -12.73
C PRO A 247 -14.15 -4.28 -13.55
N GLU A 248 -12.93 -4.64 -13.93
CA GLU A 248 -12.63 -5.81 -14.75
C GLU A 248 -12.67 -7.13 -13.98
N ILE A 249 -12.78 -7.12 -12.64
CA ILE A 249 -12.92 -8.35 -11.87
C ILE A 249 -14.29 -8.97 -12.16
N ASP A 250 -14.29 -10.24 -12.56
CA ASP A 250 -15.51 -11.01 -12.79
C ASP A 250 -16.26 -11.22 -11.46
N ARG A 251 -17.33 -10.45 -11.27
CA ARG A 251 -18.19 -10.51 -10.08
C ARG A 251 -18.85 -11.88 -9.88
N SER A 252 -18.97 -12.71 -10.92
CA SER A 252 -19.58 -14.05 -10.80
C SER A 252 -18.70 -15.07 -10.05
N LEU A 253 -17.42 -14.74 -9.82
CA LEU A 253 -16.50 -15.55 -9.03
C LEU A 253 -16.66 -15.35 -7.51
N PHE A 254 -17.54 -14.44 -7.09
CA PHE A 254 -17.73 -14.06 -5.69
C PHE A 254 -19.21 -14.27 -5.28
N PRO A 255 -19.46 -14.56 -3.98
CA PRO A 255 -20.79 -14.84 -3.47
C PRO A 255 -21.68 -13.60 -3.31
#